data_AF-A0A7S3JD28-F1
#
_entry.id   AF-A0A7S3JD28-F1
#
_cell.length_a   1.000
_cell.length_b   1.000
_cell.length_c   1.000
_cell.angle_alpha   90.00
_cell.angle_beta   90.00
_cell.angle_gamma   90.00
#
_symmetry.space_group_name_H-M   'P 1'
#
loop_
_entity.id
_entity.type
_entity.pdbx_description
1 polymer ?
#
loop_
_entity_poly.entity_id
_entity_poly.type
_entity_poly.pdbx_seq_one_letter_code
_entity_poly.pdbx_strand_id
1 'polypeptide(L)'
;MTQSLTLKITYQLKNESLKREMLTSMRFYSEISSTRSLKELVTILNSSLPEYLGFKSTGILIKDKTTNDMFTIPIYKDDASGNVITSIIKFPQNMGISGLVFNSSEIYVCNNASQDRKFSNDIDNLSSLQDLRNFIIFPIFSDLKGEK
;
A
#
# COMPACT_ATOMS: atom_id res chain seq x y z
N MET A 1 -31.09 -15.71 -11.47
CA MET A 1 -30.13 -16.60 -12.14
C MET A 1 -28.76 -15.95 -12.08
N THR A 2 -27.82 -16.52 -11.35
CA THR A 2 -26.45 -16.00 -11.23
C THR A 2 -25.64 -16.53 -12.40
N GLN A 3 -25.20 -15.67 -13.32
CA GLN A 3 -24.37 -16.08 -14.44
C GLN A 3 -22.90 -16.08 -14.01
N SER A 4 -22.15 -17.13 -14.37
CA SER A 4 -20.70 -17.20 -14.17
C SER A 4 -19.99 -17.07 -15.53
N LEU A 5 -18.94 -16.25 -15.56
CA LEU A 5 -18.06 -16.07 -16.71
C LEU A 5 -16.74 -16.80 -16.42
N THR A 6 -16.35 -17.70 -17.31
CA THR A 6 -15.05 -18.39 -17.23
C THR A 6 -14.17 -17.93 -18.38
N LEU A 7 -13.06 -17.25 -18.09
CA LEU A 7 -12.05 -16.88 -19.07
C LEU A 7 -10.93 -17.92 -19.06
N LYS A 8 -10.73 -18.64 -20.18
CA LYS A 8 -9.63 -19.60 -20.35
C LYS A 8 -8.51 -18.97 -21.17
N ILE A 9 -7.47 -18.49 -20.50
CA ILE A 9 -6.25 -17.98 -21.15
C ILE A 9 -5.26 -19.15 -21.27
N THR A 10 -4.85 -19.48 -22.49
CA THR A 10 -3.79 -20.48 -22.75
C THR A 10 -2.57 -19.76 -23.31
N TYR A 11 -1.45 -19.78 -22.58
CA TYR A 11 -0.20 -19.14 -22.99
C TYR A 11 0.98 -20.06 -22.66
N GLN A 12 1.90 -20.25 -23.61
CA GLN A 12 3.02 -21.19 -23.49
C GLN A 12 4.34 -20.42 -23.49
N LEU A 13 4.88 -20.18 -22.29
CA LEU A 13 6.20 -19.57 -22.11
C LEU A 13 7.29 -20.64 -22.19
N LYS A 14 8.34 -20.39 -22.99
CA LYS A 14 9.52 -21.27 -23.07
C LYS A 14 10.41 -21.20 -21.82
N ASN A 15 10.25 -20.17 -20.99
CA ASN A 15 11.06 -19.92 -19.80
C ASN A 15 10.22 -20.11 -18.53
N GLU A 16 10.53 -21.15 -17.75
CA GLU A 16 9.80 -21.50 -16.52
C GLU A 16 9.93 -20.44 -15.41
N SER A 17 11.02 -19.66 -15.35
CA SER A 17 11.12 -18.56 -14.37
C SER A 17 10.15 -17.43 -14.71
N LEU A 18 10.14 -17.00 -15.97
CA LEU A 18 9.23 -15.96 -16.48
C LEU A 18 7.76 -16.36 -16.32
N LYS A 19 7.46 -17.66 -16.49
CA LYS A 19 6.12 -18.21 -16.27
C LYS A 19 5.67 -18.10 -14.81
N ARG A 20 6.56 -18.40 -13.86
CA ARG A 20 6.24 -18.27 -12.43
C ARG A 20 5.98 -16.82 -12.06
N GLU A 21 6.84 -15.90 -12.49
CA GLU A 21 6.72 -14.47 -12.21
C GLU A 21 5.41 -13.89 -12.78
N MET A 22 5.07 -14.26 -14.02
CA MET A 22 3.81 -13.85 -14.65
C MET A 22 2.59 -14.41 -13.91
N LEU A 23 2.62 -15.68 -13.50
CA LEU A 23 1.53 -16.29 -12.73
C LEU A 23 1.36 -15.65 -11.35
N THR A 24 2.45 -15.32 -10.66
CA THR A 24 2.42 -14.59 -9.39
C THR A 24 1.79 -13.22 -9.56
N SER A 25 2.20 -12.47 -10.58
CA SER A 25 1.63 -11.15 -10.89
C SER A 25 0.13 -11.25 -11.20
N MET A 26 -0.28 -12.20 -12.06
CA MET A 26 -1.69 -12.40 -12.40
C MET A 26 -2.55 -12.77 -11.20
N ARG A 27 -2.04 -13.61 -10.28
CA ARG A 27 -2.74 -13.95 -9.04
C ARG A 27 -2.94 -12.71 -8.17
N PHE A 28 -1.89 -11.93 -7.99
CA PHE A 28 -1.95 -10.68 -7.23
C PHE A 28 -2.96 -9.68 -7.82
N TYR A 29 -2.94 -9.47 -9.15
CA TYR A 29 -3.93 -8.63 -9.82
C TYR A 29 -5.36 -9.16 -9.67
N SER A 30 -5.56 -10.48 -9.78
CA SER A 30 -6.87 -11.10 -9.60
C SER A 30 -7.40 -10.90 -8.18
N GLU A 31 -6.53 -11.03 -7.17
CA GLU A 31 -6.88 -10.86 -5.77
C GLU A 31 -7.30 -9.41 -5.49
N ILE A 32 -6.47 -8.43 -5.89
CA ILE A 32 -6.78 -7.00 -5.78
C ILE A 32 -8.10 -6.66 -6.49
N SER A 33 -8.26 -7.07 -7.75
CA SER A 33 -9.40 -6.66 -8.58
C SER A 33 -10.73 -7.28 -8.12
N SER A 34 -10.69 -8.46 -7.52
CA SER A 34 -11.89 -9.12 -6.98
C SER A 34 -12.31 -8.60 -5.60
N THR A 35 -11.41 -7.89 -4.90
CA THR A 35 -11.64 -7.40 -3.55
C THR A 35 -12.57 -6.20 -3.53
N ARG A 36 -13.67 -6.31 -2.78
CA ARG A 36 -14.68 -5.24 -2.67
C ARG A 36 -14.63 -4.46 -1.36
N SER A 37 -13.92 -4.97 -0.37
CA SER A 37 -13.76 -4.34 0.94
C SER A 37 -12.44 -3.56 0.98
N LEU A 38 -12.52 -2.27 1.32
CA LEU A 38 -11.32 -1.43 1.47
C LEU A 38 -10.34 -2.00 2.51
N LYS A 39 -10.87 -2.54 3.62
CA LYS A 39 -10.06 -3.19 4.66
C LYS A 39 -9.32 -4.41 4.14
N GLU A 40 -10.01 -5.25 3.37
CA GLU A 40 -9.44 -6.45 2.78
C GLU A 40 -8.38 -6.09 1.72
N LEU A 41 -8.65 -5.07 0.90
CA LEU A 41 -7.70 -4.58 -0.09
C LEU A 41 -6.42 -4.07 0.57
N VAL A 42 -6.54 -3.23 1.59
CA VAL A 42 -5.39 -2.73 2.36
C VAL A 42 -4.62 -3.89 3.00
N THR A 43 -5.32 -4.93 3.45
CA THR A 43 -4.71 -6.17 4.00
C THR A 43 -3.87 -6.89 2.95
N ILE A 44 -4.44 -7.17 1.78
CA ILE A 44 -3.75 -7.83 0.68
C ILE A 44 -2.52 -7.02 0.24
N LEU A 45 -2.68 -5.70 0.07
CA LEU A 45 -1.58 -4.83 -0.35
C LEU A 45 -0.43 -4.85 0.67
N ASN A 46 -0.72 -4.71 1.96
CA ASN A 46 0.33 -4.73 2.98
C ASN A 46 0.97 -6.11 3.20
N SER A 47 0.29 -7.21 2.87
CA SER A 47 0.89 -8.54 2.92
C SER A 47 1.73 -8.88 1.70
N SER A 48 1.34 -8.39 0.51
CA SER A 48 1.90 -8.87 -0.76
C SER A 48 2.89 -7.88 -1.40
N LEU A 49 2.70 -6.57 -1.23
CA LEU A 49 3.61 -5.57 -1.81
C LEU A 49 5.04 -5.60 -1.27
N PRO A 50 5.31 -5.87 0.04
CA PRO A 50 6.68 -5.91 0.53
C PRO A 50 7.55 -6.89 -0.25
N GLU A 51 7.06 -8.13 -0.43
CA GLU A 51 7.75 -9.16 -1.21
C GLU A 51 7.87 -8.76 -2.69
N TYR A 52 6.77 -8.26 -3.28
CA TYR A 52 6.74 -7.88 -4.69
C TYR A 52 7.70 -6.73 -5.04
N LEU A 53 7.85 -5.75 -4.14
CA LEU A 53 8.70 -4.58 -4.34
C LEU A 53 10.13 -4.76 -3.79
N GLY A 54 10.39 -5.84 -3.04
CA GLY A 54 11.67 -6.04 -2.36
C GLY A 54 11.90 -5.13 -1.15
N PHE A 55 10.82 -4.69 -0.48
CA PHE A 55 10.87 -3.87 0.73
C PHE A 55 10.51 -4.71 1.97
N LYS A 56 10.97 -4.29 3.15
CA LYS A 56 10.68 -4.98 4.42
C LYS A 56 9.20 -4.90 4.82
N SER A 57 8.55 -3.78 4.52
CA SER A 57 7.14 -3.53 4.84
C SER A 57 6.60 -2.43 3.93
N THR A 58 5.28 -2.30 3.88
CA THR A 58 4.57 -1.21 3.22
C THR A 58 3.52 -0.63 4.16
N GLY A 59 3.07 0.59 3.85
CA GLY A 59 1.89 1.18 4.46
C GLY A 59 1.02 1.83 3.39
N ILE A 60 -0.29 1.69 3.53
CA ILE A 60 -1.27 2.26 2.60
C ILE A 60 -1.99 3.41 3.30
N LEU A 61 -1.92 4.61 2.72
CA LEU A 61 -2.71 5.77 3.14
C LEU A 61 -3.86 6.01 2.18
N ILE A 62 -5.01 6.32 2.74
CA ILE A 62 -6.23 6.62 2.02
C ILE A 62 -6.64 8.04 2.40
N LYS A 63 -6.88 8.89 1.40
CA LYS A 63 -7.48 10.21 1.62
C LYS A 63 -9.00 10.08 1.75
N ASP A 64 -9.55 10.55 2.85
CA ASP A 64 -10.98 10.83 2.99
C ASP A 64 -11.28 12.19 2.34
N LYS A 65 -12.03 12.17 1.22
CA LYS A 65 -12.40 13.37 0.47
C LYS A 65 -13.33 14.30 1.24
N THR A 66 -14.06 13.79 2.24
CA THR A 66 -15.04 14.58 3.00
C THR A 66 -14.37 15.42 4.06
N THR A 67 -13.39 14.82 4.76
CA THR A 67 -12.70 15.47 5.88
C THR A 67 -11.37 16.12 5.47
N ASN A 68 -10.85 15.79 4.28
CA ASN A 68 -9.47 16.13 3.87
C ASN A 68 -8.39 15.56 4.81
N ASP A 69 -8.74 14.50 5.56
CA ASP A 69 -7.78 13.74 6.34
C ASP A 69 -7.25 12.56 5.53
N MET A 70 -6.05 12.12 5.88
CA MET A 70 -5.52 10.82 5.49
C MET A 70 -5.67 9.83 6.64
N PHE A 71 -5.93 8.58 6.30
CA PHE A 71 -5.98 7.51 7.28
C PHE A 71 -5.39 6.21 6.72
N THR A 72 -4.90 5.35 7.61
CA THR A 72 -4.56 3.97 7.28
C THR A 72 -5.39 3.01 8.12
N ILE A 73 -5.69 1.85 7.54
CA ILE A 73 -6.37 0.77 8.24
C ILE A 73 -5.28 -0.07 8.91
N PRO A 74 -5.28 -0.22 10.24
CA PRO A 74 -4.19 -0.90 10.94
C PRO A 74 -4.19 -2.38 10.57
N ILE A 75 -3.00 -2.89 10.26
CA ILE A 75 -2.76 -4.28 9.91
C ILE A 75 -1.61 -4.80 10.77
N TYR A 76 -1.74 -4.67 12.09
CA TYR A 76 -0.78 -5.24 13.02
C TYR A 76 -1.50 -6.29 13.87
N LYS A 77 -0.98 -7.50 13.80
CA LYS A 77 -1.10 -8.44 14.91
C LYS A 77 0.02 -8.07 15.87
N ASP A 78 -0.31 -7.71 17.09
CA ASP A 78 0.68 -7.69 18.17
C ASP A 78 1.21 -9.11 18.35
N ASP A 79 2.48 -9.32 18.02
CA ASP A 79 3.18 -10.59 18.10
C ASP A 79 3.51 -10.99 19.54
N ALA A 80 3.43 -10.07 20.51
CA ALA A 80 3.65 -10.33 21.93
C ALA A 80 2.35 -10.58 22.72
N SER A 81 1.22 -9.96 22.35
CA SER A 81 -0.04 -10.10 23.09
C SER A 81 -1.18 -10.79 22.33
N GLY A 82 -1.02 -11.04 21.02
CA GLY A 82 -2.08 -11.59 20.16
C GLY A 82 -3.27 -10.65 19.95
N ASN A 83 -3.24 -9.45 20.53
CA ASN A 83 -4.30 -8.46 20.37
C ASN A 83 -4.18 -7.75 19.02
N VAL A 84 -5.32 -7.61 18.34
CA VAL A 84 -5.39 -6.80 17.13
C VAL A 84 -5.31 -5.34 17.56
N ILE A 85 -4.23 -4.65 17.18
CA ILE A 85 -4.18 -3.19 17.35
C ILE A 85 -5.15 -2.61 16.32
N THR A 86 -6.24 -2.02 16.82
CA THR A 86 -7.37 -1.52 16.00
C THR A 86 -7.33 -0.01 15.77
N SER A 87 -6.32 0.70 16.29
CA SER A 87 -6.25 2.15 16.19
C SER A 87 -5.93 2.59 14.77
N ILE A 88 -6.93 3.16 14.10
CA ILE A 88 -6.80 3.89 12.84
C ILE A 88 -5.85 5.05 13.08
N ILE A 89 -4.75 5.09 12.33
CA ILE A 89 -3.90 6.30 12.27
C ILE A 89 -4.61 7.25 11.31
N LYS A 90 -4.90 8.46 11.79
CA LYS A 90 -5.62 9.50 11.04
C LYS A 90 -4.98 10.86 11.30
N PHE A 91 -4.72 11.62 10.24
CA PHE A 91 -4.10 12.94 10.33
C PHE A 91 -4.48 13.82 9.14
N PRO A 92 -4.43 15.16 9.27
CA PRO A 92 -4.69 16.09 8.18
C PRO A 92 -3.79 15.85 6.96
N GLN A 93 -4.31 16.04 5.74
CA GLN A 93 -3.58 15.77 4.48
C GLN A 93 -2.29 16.59 4.25
N ASN A 94 -1.98 17.58 5.08
CA ASN A 94 -0.81 18.45 4.95
C ASN A 94 0.31 18.11 5.96
N MET A 95 0.19 16.99 6.69
CA MET A 95 1.19 16.56 7.66
C MET A 95 2.21 15.55 7.09
N GLY A 96 3.45 15.65 7.57
CA GLY A 96 4.54 14.73 7.24
C GLY A 96 4.94 14.75 5.77
N ILE A 97 5.83 13.82 5.42
CA ILE A 97 6.24 13.59 4.02
C ILE A 97 5.07 13.02 3.23
N SER A 98 4.23 12.20 3.87
CA SER A 98 3.03 11.64 3.28
C SER A 98 2.10 12.71 2.71
N GLY A 99 1.84 13.78 3.48
CA GLY A 99 1.06 14.91 3.02
C GLY A 99 1.78 15.75 1.97
N LEU A 100 3.09 15.93 2.09
CA LEU A 100 3.90 16.61 1.07
C LEU A 100 3.78 15.89 -0.29
N VAL A 101 3.94 14.57 -0.31
CA VAL A 101 3.83 13.74 -1.52
C VAL A 101 2.44 13.79 -2.11
N PHE A 102 1.41 13.66 -1.28
CA PHE A 102 0.03 13.72 -1.75
C PHE A 102 -0.29 15.06 -2.42
N ASN A 103 0.11 16.19 -1.82
CA ASN A 103 -0.21 17.52 -2.36
C ASN A 103 0.67 17.92 -3.55
N SER A 104 1.93 17.46 -3.61
CA SER A 104 2.84 17.77 -4.71
C SER A 104 2.65 16.88 -5.93
N SER A 105 2.06 15.69 -5.75
CA SER A 105 2.06 14.61 -6.75
C SER A 105 3.47 14.12 -7.14
N GLU A 106 4.49 14.45 -6.35
CA GLU A 106 5.87 14.05 -6.58
C GLU A 106 6.28 12.90 -5.67
N ILE A 107 7.07 11.95 -6.21
CA ILE A 107 7.60 10.83 -5.45
C ILE A 107 8.68 11.35 -4.49
N TYR A 108 8.64 10.89 -3.24
CA TYR A 108 9.70 11.15 -2.27
C TYR A 108 10.50 9.89 -2.01
N VAL A 109 11.82 9.96 -2.25
CA VAL A 109 12.76 8.88 -1.98
C VAL A 109 13.69 9.31 -0.86
N CYS A 110 13.67 8.59 0.26
CA CYS A 110 14.54 8.83 1.40
C CYS A 110 15.52 7.67 1.57
N ASN A 111 16.82 7.96 1.50
CA ASN A 111 17.86 6.94 1.68
C ASN A 111 18.38 6.85 3.14
N ASN A 112 18.08 7.85 3.98
CA ASN A 112 18.47 7.89 5.38
C ASN A 112 17.42 8.62 6.24
N ALA A 113 16.44 7.88 6.74
CA ALA A 113 15.32 8.43 7.51
C ALA A 113 15.79 9.14 8.80
N SER A 114 16.84 8.65 9.45
CA SER A 114 17.37 9.25 10.69
C SER A 114 17.95 10.66 10.51
N GLN A 115 18.32 11.03 9.27
CA GLN A 115 18.87 12.34 8.94
C GLN A 115 17.87 13.24 8.21
N ASP A 116 16.71 12.71 7.84
CA ASP A 116 15.69 13.46 7.12
C ASP A 116 14.88 14.32 8.09
N ARG A 117 15.08 15.64 8.04
CA ARG A 117 14.39 16.59 8.92
C ARG A 117 12.89 16.71 8.66
N LYS A 118 12.40 16.25 7.50
CA LYS A 118 10.97 16.27 7.16
C LYS A 118 10.25 15.03 7.68
N PHE A 119 10.99 13.98 8.00
CA PHE A 119 10.44 12.71 8.43
C PHE A 119 9.84 12.83 9.82
N SER A 120 8.57 12.43 9.94
CA SER A 120 7.87 12.32 11.21
C SER A 120 7.54 10.86 11.47
N ASN A 121 8.16 10.24 12.49
CA ASN A 121 7.93 8.84 12.79
C ASN A 121 6.44 8.52 13.01
N ASP A 122 5.70 9.38 13.71
CA ASP A 122 4.29 9.14 14.02
C ASP A 122 3.34 9.25 12.81
N ILE A 123 3.83 9.84 11.71
CA ILE A 123 3.02 10.11 10.51
C ILE A 123 3.47 9.25 9.33
N ASP A 124 4.79 9.17 9.09
CA ASP A 124 5.38 8.57 7.91
C ASP A 124 5.84 7.11 8.14
N ASN A 125 6.08 6.69 9.39
CA ASN A 125 6.42 5.29 9.72
C ASN A 125 5.15 4.46 9.94
N LEU A 126 4.34 4.34 8.89
CA LEU A 126 3.06 3.63 8.96
C LEU A 126 3.22 2.19 9.43
N SER A 127 4.34 1.55 9.08
CA SER A 127 4.75 0.17 9.39
C SER A 127 5.26 -0.02 10.82
N SER A 128 5.39 1.04 11.62
CA SER A 128 5.93 1.02 12.99
C SER A 128 7.28 0.31 13.11
N LEU A 129 8.13 0.40 12.08
CA LEU A 129 9.44 -0.26 12.07
C LEU A 129 10.43 0.50 12.95
N GLN A 130 11.04 -0.19 13.93
CA GLN A 130 12.04 0.43 14.82
C GLN A 130 13.32 0.86 14.10
N ASP A 131 13.79 0.09 13.12
CA ASP A 131 15.02 0.38 12.34
C ASP A 131 14.65 0.77 10.89
N LEU A 132 13.83 1.81 10.73
CA LEU A 132 13.50 2.37 9.41
C LEU A 132 14.71 3.17 8.89
N ARG A 133 15.36 2.66 7.85
CA ARG A 133 16.57 3.29 7.27
C ARG A 133 16.28 4.10 6.02
N ASN A 134 15.47 3.55 5.12
CA ASN A 134 15.08 4.17 3.86
C ASN A 134 13.61 3.88 3.58
N PHE A 135 12.99 4.72 2.76
CA PHE A 135 11.61 4.55 2.32
C PHE A 135 11.36 5.30 1.02
N ILE A 136 10.29 4.90 0.33
CA ILE A 136 9.73 5.61 -0.82
C ILE A 136 8.25 5.85 -0.56
N ILE A 137 7.78 7.06 -0.81
CA ILE A 137 6.35 7.41 -0.79
C ILE A 137 6.00 7.95 -2.17
N PHE A 138 4.99 7.37 -2.80
CA PHE A 138 4.50 7.82 -4.09
C PHE A 138 2.98 7.97 -4.04
N PRO A 139 2.43 9.00 -4.70
CA PRO A 139 1.00 9.23 -4.69
C PRO A 139 0.31 8.38 -5.77
N ILE A 140 -0.87 7.85 -5.44
CA ILE A 140 -1.73 7.15 -6.40
C ILE A 140 -3.03 7.93 -6.52
N PHE A 141 -3.31 8.41 -7.73
CA PHE A 141 -4.56 9.09 -8.07
C PHE A 141 -5.35 8.21 -9.04
N SER A 142 -6.66 8.15 -8.86
CA SER A 142 -7.55 7.52 -9.83
C SER A 142 -7.99 8.55 -10.85
N ASP A 143 -7.64 8.35 -12.12
CA ASP A 143 -8.00 9.22 -13.25
C ASP A 143 -9.48 9.13 -13.68
N LEU A 144 -10.35 8.50 -12.89
CA LEU A 144 -11.73 8.25 -13.31
C LEU A 144 -12.61 9.50 -13.44
N LYS A 145 -12.19 10.65 -12.89
CA LYS A 145 -12.58 11.99 -13.35
C LYS A 145 -11.46 12.95 -12.99
N GLY A 146 -10.92 13.64 -13.99
CA GLY A 146 -9.84 14.62 -13.82
C GLY A 146 -10.24 15.76 -12.89
N GLU A 147 -9.81 15.68 -11.64
CA GLU A 147 -9.70 16.81 -10.72
C GLU A 147 -8.38 16.65 -9.99
N LYS A 148 -7.43 17.53 -10.36
CA LYS A 148 -6.24 17.83 -9.55
C LYS A 148 -6.66 18.62 -8.32
#